data_AF-A0A0B8QCW5-F1
#
_entry.id   AF-A0A0B8QCW5-F1
#
_cell.length_a   1.000
_cell.length_b   1.000
_cell.length_c   1.000
_cell.angle_alpha   90.00
_cell.angle_beta   90.00
_cell.angle_gamma   90.00
#
_symmetry.space_group_name_H-M   'P 1'
#
loop_
_entity.id
_entity.type
_entity.pdbx_description
1 polymer ?
#
loop_
_entity_poly.entity_id
_entity_poly.type
_entity_poly.pdbx_seq_one_letter_code
_entity_poly.pdbx_strand_id
1 'polypeptide(L)'
;MSSFQRTARHLLLVTPLFAAPTFAQNSTLYFGIDNDSIVTTDQDYTNGVFISYTSDFDVTPGGFFDSLPGTHFDADPTGNVLHRYNVEVGQKMWTPKDIESPDPVQDERPYAGLLYVSSTLYSIAPTEINSYSLMLGTTGPNSYAEEGQKFVHSIIKSDDPQAGTTRSKIR
;
A
#
# COMPACT_ATOMS: atom_id res chain seq x y z
N MET A 1 -49.98 -0.70 27.97
CA MET A 1 -49.26 0.37 27.26
C MET A 1 -47.95 0.61 27.99
N SER A 2 -46.83 0.06 27.52
CA SER A 2 -45.49 0.47 27.96
C SER A 2 -44.61 0.56 26.71
N SER A 3 -44.26 1.80 26.35
CA SER A 3 -43.40 2.14 25.22
C SER A 3 -41.96 2.08 25.67
N PHE A 4 -41.17 1.20 25.04
CA PHE A 4 -39.72 1.07 25.26
C PHE A 4 -39.01 1.95 24.22
N GLN A 5 -38.64 3.18 24.61
CA GLN A 5 -37.83 4.04 23.74
C GLN A 5 -36.37 3.59 23.81
N ARG A 6 -35.87 2.99 22.72
CA ARG A 6 -34.46 2.69 22.52
C ARG A 6 -33.72 4.00 22.24
N THR A 7 -32.88 4.44 23.17
CA THR A 7 -31.96 5.56 22.99
C THR A 7 -30.87 5.18 21.99
N ALA A 8 -30.87 5.82 20.82
CA ALA A 8 -29.78 5.70 19.86
C ALA A 8 -28.51 6.35 20.44
N ARG A 9 -27.44 5.58 20.59
CA ARG A 9 -26.12 6.10 20.96
C ARG A 9 -25.41 6.50 19.67
N HIS A 10 -25.33 7.80 19.38
CA HIS A 10 -24.47 8.32 18.33
C HIS A 10 -23.04 8.45 18.86
N LEU A 11 -22.11 7.69 18.28
CA LEU A 11 -20.67 7.80 18.54
C LEU A 11 -20.11 8.88 17.59
N LEU A 12 -19.78 10.04 18.14
CA LEU A 12 -19.11 11.12 17.41
C LEU A 12 -17.59 10.86 17.46
N LEU A 13 -16.99 10.47 16.34
CA LEU A 13 -15.54 10.29 16.23
C LEU A 13 -14.92 11.66 15.94
N VAL A 14 -14.26 12.26 16.93
CA VAL A 14 -13.50 13.50 16.78
C VAL A 14 -12.05 13.14 16.51
N THR A 15 -11.60 13.27 15.27
CA THR A 15 -10.18 13.20 14.91
C THR A 15 -9.47 14.48 15.34
N PRO A 16 -8.44 14.41 16.21
CA PRO A 16 -7.65 15.60 16.52
C PRO A 16 -6.75 15.92 15.32
N LEU A 17 -7.01 17.06 14.69
CA LEU A 17 -6.15 17.63 13.65
C LEU A 17 -4.96 18.33 14.35
N PHE A 18 -3.84 17.61 14.54
CA PHE A 18 -2.60 18.25 14.95
C PHE A 18 -1.94 18.91 13.73
N ALA A 19 -2.12 20.22 13.58
CA ALA A 19 -1.34 21.02 12.64
C ALA A 19 -0.05 21.48 13.33
N ALA A 20 1.08 20.87 12.99
CA ALA A 20 2.40 21.44 13.28
C ALA A 20 2.81 22.36 12.11
N PRO A 21 3.34 23.57 12.36
CA PRO A 21 3.90 24.37 11.29
C PRO A 21 5.30 23.83 10.98
N THR A 22 5.47 23.21 9.81
CA THR A 22 6.78 22.86 9.26
C THR A 22 7.00 23.62 7.97
N PHE A 23 8.19 24.21 7.80
CA PHE A 23 8.63 24.81 6.53
C PHE A 23 8.33 23.82 5.39
N ALA A 24 7.41 24.20 4.49
CA ALA A 24 6.65 23.24 3.69
C ALA A 24 7.45 22.74 2.48
N GLN A 25 8.28 21.72 2.70
CA GLN A 25 8.50 20.70 1.70
C GLN A 25 7.24 19.81 1.73
N ASN A 26 6.47 19.73 0.65
CA ASN A 26 5.20 18.97 0.65
C ASN A 26 5.50 17.46 0.67
N SER A 27 5.76 16.92 1.85
CA SER A 27 5.95 15.50 2.08
C SER A 27 4.67 14.84 2.58
N THR A 28 4.37 13.65 2.07
CA THR A 28 3.23 12.83 2.50
C THR A 28 3.75 11.47 2.93
N LEU A 29 3.39 11.06 4.15
CA LEU A 29 3.49 9.68 4.59
C LEU A 29 2.12 9.02 4.42
N TYR A 30 2.08 7.88 3.75
CA TYR A 30 0.87 7.11 3.49
C TYR A 30 1.03 5.70 4.03
N PHE A 31 -0.04 5.18 4.62
CA PHE A 31 -0.18 3.79 5.01
C PHE A 31 -1.44 3.24 4.38
N GLY A 32 -1.29 2.14 3.64
CA GLY A 32 -2.37 1.49 2.91
C GLY A 32 -2.50 0.03 3.32
N ILE A 33 -3.75 -0.44 3.31
CA ILE A 33 -4.10 -1.85 3.39
C ILE A 33 -5.12 -2.11 2.29
N ASP A 34 -4.85 -3.09 1.44
CA ASP A 34 -5.80 -3.62 0.47
C ASP A 34 -6.24 -5.02 0.89
N ASN A 35 -7.51 -5.37 0.67
CA ASN A 35 -8.04 -6.70 0.95
C ASN A 35 -9.24 -7.01 0.04
N ASP A 36 -9.29 -8.23 -0.51
CA ASP A 36 -10.38 -8.74 -1.35
C ASP A 36 -11.60 -9.21 -0.53
N SER A 37 -11.45 -9.36 0.79
CA SER A 37 -12.52 -9.87 1.67
C SER A 37 -13.75 -8.95 1.80
N ILE A 38 -13.76 -7.78 1.17
CA ILE A 38 -14.93 -6.90 1.09
C ILE A 38 -15.94 -7.39 0.04
N VAL A 39 -15.52 -8.25 -0.91
CA VAL A 39 -16.39 -8.75 -2.00
C VAL A 39 -16.25 -10.27 -2.18
N THR A 40 -16.54 -11.02 -1.10
CA THR A 40 -17.07 -12.41 -1.11
C THR A 40 -16.31 -13.54 -1.84
N THR A 41 -15.16 -13.30 -2.47
CA THR A 41 -14.39 -14.38 -3.12
C THR A 41 -12.91 -14.02 -3.15
N ASP A 42 -12.12 -14.67 -2.30
CA ASP A 42 -10.65 -14.57 -2.33
C ASP A 42 -10.15 -15.21 -3.64
N GLN A 43 -10.04 -14.43 -4.71
CA GLN A 43 -9.50 -14.88 -5.98
C GLN A 43 -8.48 -13.87 -6.48
N ASP A 44 -7.32 -14.38 -6.88
CA ASP A 44 -6.28 -13.58 -7.50
C ASP A 44 -5.43 -12.80 -6.51
N TYR A 45 -5.88 -11.64 -6.03
CA TYR A 45 -5.12 -10.80 -5.12
C TYR A 45 -5.79 -10.80 -3.76
N THR A 46 -5.13 -11.34 -2.73
CA THR A 46 -5.78 -11.55 -1.43
C THR A 46 -5.73 -10.29 -0.59
N ASN A 47 -4.52 -9.75 -0.40
CA ASN A 47 -4.30 -8.55 0.39
C ASN A 47 -2.91 -7.96 0.16
N GLY A 48 -2.75 -6.72 0.62
CA GLY A 48 -1.47 -6.06 0.70
C GLY A 48 -1.43 -5.05 1.83
N VAL A 49 -0.24 -4.82 2.37
CA VAL A 49 0.04 -3.75 3.32
C VAL A 49 1.26 -2.99 2.83
N PHE A 50 1.20 -1.67 2.86
CA PHE A 50 2.29 -0.85 2.39
C PHE A 50 2.37 0.48 3.13
N ILE A 51 3.60 0.95 3.30
CA ILE A 51 3.91 2.29 3.78
C ILE A 51 4.69 2.98 2.68
N SER A 52 4.30 4.19 2.33
CA SER A 52 5.01 4.98 1.34
C SER A 52 5.23 6.41 1.82
N TYR A 53 6.38 6.95 1.44
CA TYR A 53 6.77 8.32 1.72
C TYR A 53 7.05 9.02 0.40
N THR A 54 6.34 10.11 0.15
CA THR A 54 6.51 10.95 -1.03
C THR A 54 6.97 12.33 -0.61
N SER A 55 7.93 12.91 -1.33
CA SER A 55 8.37 14.28 -1.08
C SER A 55 8.86 14.94 -2.36
N ASP A 56 8.81 16.27 -2.37
CA ASP A 56 9.35 17.09 -3.44
C ASP A 56 10.88 17.08 -3.35
N PHE A 57 11.55 17.18 -4.49
CA PHE A 57 13.00 17.41 -4.54
C PHE A 57 13.35 18.40 -5.64
N ASP A 58 14.41 19.17 -5.43
CA ASP A 58 14.89 20.10 -6.44
C ASP A 58 15.91 19.42 -7.36
N VAL A 59 15.78 19.66 -8.66
CA VAL A 59 16.81 19.29 -9.63
C VAL A 59 17.76 20.46 -9.79
N THR A 60 19.04 20.21 -9.54
CA THR A 60 20.08 21.24 -9.68
C THR A 60 20.45 21.43 -11.15
N PRO A 61 20.42 22.67 -11.68
CA PRO A 61 20.88 22.95 -13.04
C PRO A 61 22.32 22.47 -13.28
N GLY A 62 22.56 21.78 -14.39
CA GLY A 62 23.84 21.16 -14.72
C GLY A 62 24.18 19.90 -13.91
N GLY A 63 23.20 19.38 -13.16
CA GLY A 63 23.34 18.17 -12.35
C GLY A 63 23.24 16.87 -13.15
N PHE A 64 23.17 15.76 -12.43
CA PHE A 64 23.05 14.42 -13.01
C PHE A 64 21.85 14.32 -13.97
N PHE A 65 20.67 14.78 -13.55
CA PHE A 65 19.46 14.64 -14.37
C PHE A 65 19.56 15.44 -15.68
N ASP A 66 20.03 16.69 -15.65
CA ASP A 66 20.26 17.53 -16.84
C ASP A 66 21.26 16.92 -17.84
N SER A 67 22.19 16.10 -17.36
CA SER A 67 23.20 15.45 -18.20
C SER A 67 22.65 14.25 -18.99
N LEU A 68 21.44 13.77 -18.67
CA LEU A 68 20.83 12.62 -19.33
C LEU A 68 20.16 13.06 -20.64
N PRO A 69 20.60 12.56 -21.81
CA PRO A 69 20.00 12.96 -23.09
C PRO A 69 18.51 12.61 -23.18
N GLY A 70 17.67 13.59 -23.50
CA GLY A 70 16.22 13.40 -23.64
C GLY A 70 15.50 13.14 -22.31
N THR A 71 16.10 13.52 -21.18
CA THR A 71 15.45 13.46 -19.88
C THR A 71 14.20 14.33 -19.83
N HIS A 72 13.22 13.92 -19.02
CA HIS A 72 12.10 14.75 -18.59
C HIS A 72 12.28 15.23 -17.13
N PHE A 73 13.46 14.99 -16.55
CA PHE A 73 13.80 15.26 -15.16
C PHE A 73 14.86 16.36 -15.02
N ASP A 74 15.13 17.11 -16.08
CA ASP A 74 16.01 18.27 -16.02
C ASP A 74 15.46 19.36 -15.09
N ALA A 75 16.36 20.23 -14.64
CA ALA A 75 16.00 21.41 -13.90
C ALA A 75 15.09 22.29 -14.75
N ASP A 76 13.94 22.69 -14.18
CA ASP A 76 13.02 23.61 -14.83
C ASP A 76 13.13 25.01 -14.21
N PRO A 77 13.81 25.97 -14.88
CA PRO A 77 13.92 27.34 -14.39
C PRO A 77 12.58 28.09 -14.38
N THR A 78 11.56 27.58 -15.07
CA THR A 78 10.25 28.21 -15.17
C THR A 78 9.34 27.88 -13.98
N GLY A 79 9.68 26.85 -13.19
CA GLY A 79 8.93 26.41 -12.01
C GLY A 79 7.56 25.79 -12.33
N ASN A 80 7.35 25.36 -13.58
CA ASN A 80 6.11 24.73 -14.04
C ASN A 80 6.14 23.21 -13.88
N VAL A 81 7.32 22.62 -13.71
CA VAL A 81 7.53 21.18 -13.50
C VAL A 81 7.80 20.92 -12.02
N LEU A 82 6.99 20.03 -11.42
CA LEU A 82 7.19 19.55 -10.06
C LEU A 82 7.90 18.19 -10.08
N HIS A 83 9.03 18.12 -9.38
CA HIS A 83 9.80 16.88 -9.21
C HIS A 83 9.52 16.27 -7.83
N ARG A 84 9.17 14.98 -7.81
CA ARG A 84 8.89 14.24 -6.56
C ARG A 84 9.55 12.88 -6.56
N TYR A 85 9.95 12.41 -5.38
CA TYR A 85 10.32 11.01 -5.19
C TYR A 85 9.35 10.34 -4.24
N ASN A 86 9.16 9.05 -4.45
CA ASN A 86 8.42 8.17 -3.57
C ASN A 86 9.31 6.98 -3.20
N VAL A 87 9.29 6.59 -1.94
CA VAL A 87 9.84 5.32 -1.46
C VAL A 87 8.72 4.55 -0.80
N GLU A 88 8.52 3.30 -1.20
CA GLU A 88 7.49 2.43 -0.65
C GLU A 88 8.12 1.12 -0.18
N VAL A 89 7.66 0.65 0.98
CA VAL A 89 7.90 -0.71 1.46
C VAL A 89 6.54 -1.37 1.58
N GLY A 90 6.38 -2.50 0.92
CA GLY A 90 5.10 -3.18 0.86
C GLY A 90 5.24 -4.69 0.83
N GLN A 91 4.17 -5.34 1.23
CA GLN A 91 4.00 -6.78 1.16
C GLN A 91 2.66 -7.07 0.46
N LYS A 92 2.68 -8.02 -0.48
CA LYS A 92 1.52 -8.48 -1.25
C LYS A 92 1.42 -9.99 -1.16
N MET A 93 0.20 -10.51 -1.17
CA MET A 93 -0.09 -11.94 -1.16
C MET A 93 -1.15 -12.31 -2.20
N TRP A 94 -0.93 -13.44 -2.85
CA TRP A 94 -1.84 -14.08 -3.79
C TRP A 94 -2.15 -15.50 -3.29
N THR A 95 -3.43 -15.87 -3.31
CA THR A 95 -3.90 -17.21 -2.93
C THR A 95 -4.45 -18.00 -4.12
N PRO A 96 -4.36 -19.35 -4.06
CA PRO A 96 -5.15 -20.22 -4.93
C PRO A 96 -6.64 -20.03 -4.66
N LYS A 97 -7.48 -20.56 -5.55
CA LYS A 97 -8.93 -20.51 -5.42
C LYS A 97 -9.41 -21.54 -4.39
N ASP A 98 -8.77 -22.70 -4.34
CA ASP A 98 -8.96 -23.67 -3.27
C ASP A 98 -7.91 -23.49 -2.16
N ILE A 99 -8.31 -22.83 -1.06
CA ILE A 99 -7.45 -22.58 0.11
C ILE A 99 -7.39 -23.77 1.09
N GLU A 100 -8.19 -24.82 0.88
CA GLU A 100 -8.23 -26.01 1.75
C GLU A 100 -7.34 -27.15 1.21
N SER A 101 -6.89 -27.06 -0.05
CA SER A 101 -5.98 -28.04 -0.64
C SER A 101 -4.54 -27.86 -0.09
N PRO A 102 -3.96 -28.89 0.56
CA PRO A 102 -2.58 -28.82 1.05
C PRO A 102 -1.54 -28.96 -0.08
N ASP A 103 -1.95 -29.48 -1.23
CA ASP A 103 -1.08 -29.67 -2.41
C ASP A 103 -1.41 -28.63 -3.49
N PRO A 104 -0.41 -28.15 -4.25
CA PRO A 104 -0.65 -27.27 -5.39
C PRO A 104 -1.65 -27.92 -6.34
N VAL A 105 -2.80 -27.27 -6.54
CA VAL A 105 -3.83 -27.76 -7.47
C VAL A 105 -3.34 -27.50 -8.90
N GLN A 106 -3.40 -28.54 -9.74
CA GLN A 106 -3.05 -28.42 -11.15
C GLN A 106 -3.95 -27.35 -11.80
N ASP A 107 -3.33 -26.42 -12.53
CA ASP A 107 -3.98 -25.26 -13.17
C ASP A 107 -4.43 -24.12 -12.23
N GLU A 108 -4.09 -24.17 -10.93
CA GLU A 108 -4.19 -23.02 -10.03
C GLU A 108 -2.81 -22.44 -9.69
N ARG A 109 -2.75 -21.14 -9.40
CA ARG A 109 -1.51 -20.52 -8.94
C ARG A 109 -1.25 -20.88 -7.48
N PRO A 110 0.00 -21.22 -7.11
CA PRO A 110 0.33 -21.51 -5.73
C PRO A 110 0.22 -20.25 -4.86
N TYR A 111 0.21 -20.44 -3.54
CA TYR A 111 0.43 -19.36 -2.60
C TYR A 111 1.72 -18.62 -2.95
N ALA A 112 1.62 -17.31 -3.14
CA ALA A 112 2.77 -16.45 -3.40
C ALA A 112 2.66 -15.22 -2.52
N GLY A 113 3.77 -14.86 -1.88
CA GLY A 113 3.95 -13.54 -1.30
C GLY A 113 5.09 -12.81 -1.99
N LEU A 114 5.03 -11.49 -1.95
CA LEU A 114 6.08 -10.58 -2.38
C LEU A 114 6.29 -9.53 -1.30
N LEU A 115 7.47 -9.51 -0.69
CA LEU A 115 7.95 -8.37 0.10
C LEU A 115 8.85 -7.54 -0.81
N TYR A 116 8.60 -6.24 -0.89
CA TYR A 116 9.33 -5.35 -1.77
C TYR A 116 9.65 -4.01 -1.14
N VAL A 117 10.68 -3.39 -1.72
CA VAL A 117 10.96 -1.96 -1.60
C VAL A 117 10.94 -1.40 -3.01
N SER A 118 10.25 -0.29 -3.21
CA SER A 118 10.27 0.44 -4.47
C SER A 118 10.65 1.91 -4.27
N SER A 119 11.26 2.47 -5.30
CA SER A 119 11.54 3.89 -5.40
C SER A 119 11.02 4.39 -6.75
N THR A 120 10.27 5.48 -6.74
CA THR A 120 9.76 6.11 -7.96
C THR A 120 10.12 7.58 -8.00
N LEU A 121 10.62 8.05 -9.13
CA LEU A 121 10.80 9.47 -9.43
C LEU A 121 9.65 9.92 -10.34
N TYR A 122 9.10 11.10 -10.06
CA TYR A 122 8.06 11.75 -10.86
C TYR A 122 8.53 13.12 -11.33
N SER A 123 8.30 13.41 -12.60
CA SER A 123 8.35 14.74 -13.18
C SER A 123 6.95 15.08 -13.68
N ILE A 124 6.34 16.11 -13.09
CA ILE A 124 4.93 16.46 -13.26
C ILE A 124 4.86 17.83 -13.91
N ALA A 125 4.57 17.86 -15.21
CA ALA A 125 4.32 19.07 -15.98
C ALA A 125 2.80 19.27 -16.17
N PRO A 126 2.34 20.46 -16.63
CA PRO A 126 0.90 20.74 -16.78
C PRO A 126 0.15 19.79 -17.73
N THR A 127 0.85 19.18 -18.69
CA THR A 127 0.26 18.33 -19.73
C THR A 127 0.76 16.89 -19.73
N GLU A 128 1.81 16.58 -18.97
CA GLU A 128 2.43 15.25 -18.95
C GLU A 128 3.00 14.90 -17.58
N ILE A 129 3.01 13.60 -17.28
CA ILE A 129 3.64 13.05 -16.09
C ILE A 129 4.58 11.94 -16.55
N ASN A 130 5.86 12.10 -16.26
CA ASN A 130 6.89 11.10 -16.51
C ASN A 130 7.28 10.44 -15.18
N SER A 131 7.43 9.12 -15.18
CA SER A 131 7.83 8.39 -13.97
C SER A 131 8.83 7.29 -14.26
N TYR A 132 9.81 7.15 -13.36
CA TYR A 132 10.79 6.06 -13.38
C TYR A 132 10.71 5.32 -12.05
N SER A 133 10.38 4.03 -12.11
CA SER A 133 10.23 3.17 -10.93
C SER A 133 11.25 2.04 -10.94
N LEU A 134 11.84 1.79 -9.79
CA LEU A 134 12.65 0.61 -9.51
C LEU A 134 12.03 -0.12 -8.32
N MET A 135 11.81 -1.42 -8.47
CA MET A 135 11.29 -2.28 -7.40
C MET A 135 12.19 -3.49 -7.23
N LEU A 136 12.58 -3.75 -6.00
CA LEU A 136 13.35 -4.92 -5.59
C LEU A 136 12.56 -5.67 -4.53
N GLY A 137 12.55 -6.99 -4.59
CA GLY A 137 11.78 -7.78 -3.65
C GLY A 137 12.15 -9.25 -3.63
N THR A 138 11.52 -9.98 -2.73
CA THR A 138 11.68 -11.41 -2.56
C THR A 138 10.33 -12.11 -2.46
N THR A 139 10.28 -13.35 -2.93
CA THR A 139 9.10 -14.21 -2.89
C THR A 139 9.33 -15.43 -2.01
N GLY A 140 8.26 -16.21 -1.75
CA GLY A 140 8.32 -17.41 -0.91
C GLY A 140 8.34 -17.07 0.59
N PRO A 141 8.92 -17.92 1.46
CA PRO A 141 8.87 -17.72 2.91
C PRO A 141 9.45 -16.37 3.38
N ASN A 142 10.48 -15.87 2.68
CA ASN A 142 11.11 -14.59 2.99
C ASN A 142 10.23 -13.37 2.69
N SER A 143 9.07 -13.56 2.05
CA SER A 143 8.09 -12.49 1.81
C SER A 143 7.21 -12.21 3.04
N TYR A 144 7.27 -13.04 4.07
CA TYR A 144 6.42 -12.94 5.27
C TYR A 144 4.93 -12.83 4.92
N ALA A 145 4.51 -13.58 3.90
CA ALA A 145 3.14 -13.62 3.38
C ALA A 145 2.12 -13.91 4.50
N GLU A 146 2.42 -14.94 5.30
CA GLU A 146 1.57 -15.43 6.38
C GLU A 146 1.32 -14.38 7.46
N GLU A 147 2.40 -13.72 7.89
CA GLU A 147 2.39 -12.72 8.94
C GLU A 147 1.61 -11.49 8.49
N GLY A 148 1.82 -11.03 7.26
CA GLY A 148 1.05 -9.94 6.67
C GLY A 148 -0.43 -10.27 6.61
N GLN A 149 -0.80 -11.49 6.20
CA GLN A 149 -2.20 -11.92 6.18
C GLN A 149 -2.83 -11.91 7.57
N LYS A 150 -2.12 -12.42 8.59
CA LYS A 150 -2.58 -12.39 9.98
C LYS A 150 -2.75 -10.97 10.51
N PHE A 151 -1.85 -10.06 10.15
CA PHE A 151 -1.92 -8.64 10.52
C PHE A 151 -3.12 -7.94 9.88
N VAL A 152 -3.33 -8.12 8.58
CA VAL A 152 -4.49 -7.54 7.88
C VAL A 152 -5.79 -8.10 8.45
N HIS A 153 -5.86 -9.42 8.70
CA HIS A 153 -7.01 -10.03 9.36
C HIS A 153 -7.24 -9.53 10.79
N SER A 154 -6.20 -9.23 11.56
CA SER A 154 -6.37 -8.73 12.94
C SER A 154 -6.91 -7.30 12.97
N ILE A 155 -6.52 -6.46 12.02
CA ILE A 155 -7.05 -5.10 11.89
C ILE A 155 -8.51 -5.15 11.43
N ILE A 156 -8.81 -5.94 10.39
CA ILE A 156 -10.12 -5.94 9.74
C ILE A 156 -11.17 -6.74 10.53
N LYS A 157 -10.80 -7.84 11.21
CA LYS A 157 -11.74 -8.67 12.01
C LYS A 157 -11.91 -8.19 13.46
N SER A 158 -11.48 -6.98 13.80
CA SER A 158 -11.44 -6.53 15.21
C SER A 158 -12.81 -6.23 15.86
N ASP A 159 -13.94 -6.46 15.18
CA ASP A 159 -15.29 -6.33 15.76
C ASP A 159 -16.23 -7.52 15.46
N ASP A 160 -15.82 -8.77 15.73
CA ASP A 160 -16.81 -9.86 15.96
C ASP A 160 -16.41 -10.81 17.10
N PRO A 161 -17.09 -10.77 18.26
CA PRO A 161 -16.88 -11.72 19.34
C PRO A 161 -17.64 -13.02 19.05
N GLN A 162 -17.17 -13.80 18.07
CA GLN A 162 -17.33 -15.26 17.93
C GLN A 162 -17.09 -15.70 16.48
N ALA A 163 -15.91 -16.21 16.13
CA ALA A 163 -15.80 -17.21 15.07
C ALA A 163 -14.50 -18.02 15.19
N GLY A 164 -14.67 -19.35 15.20
CA GLY A 164 -13.65 -20.33 15.50
C GLY A 164 -12.44 -20.36 14.54
N THR A 165 -11.31 -20.73 15.14
CA THR A 165 -10.20 -21.52 14.62
C THR A 165 -10.14 -21.76 13.10
N THR A 166 -9.28 -21.03 12.40
CA THR A 166 -8.69 -21.50 11.13
C THR A 166 -7.18 -21.60 11.31
N ARG A 167 -6.67 -22.85 11.41
CA ARG A 167 -5.25 -23.14 11.32
C ARG A 167 -4.86 -23.12 9.84
N SER A 168 -4.29 -22.02 9.37
CA SER A 168 -3.47 -22.07 8.15
C SER A 168 -2.05 -22.44 8.57
N LYS A 169 -1.58 -23.61 8.13
CA LYS A 169 -0.18 -24.02 8.23
C LYS A 169 0.47 -23.62 6.91
N ILE A 170 1.20 -22.51 6.91
CA ILE A 170 2.16 -22.25 5.83
C ILE A 170 3.44 -22.99 6.20
N ARG A 171 4.01 -23.71 5.23
CA ARG A 171 5.25 -24.48 5.38
C ARG A 171 6.28 -23.95 4.38
#